data_AF-A0A382DSH2-F1
#
_entry.id   AF-A0A382DSH2-F1
#
_cell.length_a   1.000
_cell.length_b   1.000
_cell.length_c   1.000
_cell.angle_alpha   90.00
_cell.angle_beta   90.00
_cell.angle_gamma   90.00
#
_symmetry.space_group_name_H-M   'P 1'
#
loop_
_entity.id
_entity.type
_entity.pdbx_description
1 polymer ?
#
loop_
_entity_poly.entity_id
_entity_poly.type
_entity_poly.pdbx_seq_one_letter_code
_entity_poly.pdbx_strand_id
1 'polypeptide(L)'
;MADTVSTYPRLVLALALLVLASVARGQPDVLLITIDDLNDWVGVMGGHPQAKTPNIDRLAARGMLFTNAHAASTTCNPSRTALMTGLRPSTTGVYTNAHDWRVAEELQG
;
A
#
# COMPACT_ATOMS: atom_id res chain seq x y z
N MET A 1 48.43 32.67 11.34
CA MET A 1 47.10 33.29 11.31
C MET A 1 46.66 33.48 9.84
N ALA A 2 46.61 32.40 9.05
CA ALA A 2 46.32 32.49 7.61
C ALA A 2 45.54 31.28 7.03
N ASP A 3 45.07 30.33 7.86
CA ASP A 3 44.47 29.08 7.33
C ASP A 3 42.96 28.98 7.56
N THR A 4 42.36 29.93 8.26
CA THR A 4 40.94 29.84 8.63
C THR A 4 40.01 30.13 7.44
N VAL A 5 40.39 31.03 6.53
CA VAL A 5 39.51 31.50 5.43
C VAL A 5 39.35 30.46 4.31
N SER A 6 40.30 29.53 4.15
CA SER A 6 40.30 28.51 3.07
C SER A 6 39.43 27.28 3.37
N THR A 7 39.11 27.02 4.64
CA THR A 7 38.45 25.79 5.09
C THR A 7 36.92 25.89 5.06
N TYR A 8 36.36 27.11 5.23
CA TYR A 8 34.93 27.38 5.16
C TYR A 8 34.25 27.04 3.82
N PRO A 9 34.81 27.35 2.62
CA PRO A 9 34.15 27.02 1.36
C PRO A 9 34.04 25.50 1.14
N ARG A 10 35.00 24.72 1.67
CA ARG A 10 34.97 23.25 1.59
C ARG A 10 33.92 22.65 2.52
N LEU A 11 33.78 23.19 3.74
CA LEU A 11 32.74 22.79 4.69
C LEU A 11 31.34 23.14 4.20
N VAL A 12 31.15 24.34 3.66
CA VAL A 12 29.86 24.77 3.08
C VAL A 12 29.50 23.94 1.85
N LEU A 13 30.46 23.64 0.98
CA LEU A 13 30.24 22.78 -0.19
C LEU A 13 29.92 21.33 0.21
N ALA A 14 30.63 20.78 1.20
CA ALA A 14 30.35 19.45 1.72
C ALA A 14 28.95 19.36 2.36
N LEU A 15 28.53 20.40 3.09
CA LEU A 15 27.19 20.48 3.67
C LEU A 15 26.11 20.59 2.58
N ALA A 16 26.34 21.40 1.54
CA ALA A 16 25.42 21.55 0.42
C ALA A 16 25.25 20.24 -0.37
N LEU A 17 26.33 19.49 -0.61
CA LEU A 17 26.30 18.18 -1.26
C LEU A 17 25.53 17.14 -0.42
N LEU A 18 25.64 17.19 0.90
CA LEU A 18 24.89 16.31 1.81
C LEU A 18 23.38 16.57 1.74
N VAL A 19 22.98 17.84 1.68
CA VAL A 19 21.58 18.25 1.56
C VAL A 19 21.00 17.82 0.20
N LEU A 20 21.75 18.00 -0.89
CA LEU A 20 21.34 17.55 -2.23
C LEU A 20 21.17 16.03 -2.32
N ALA A 21 22.04 15.25 -1.69
CA ALA A 21 21.93 13.79 -1.64
C ALA A 21 20.68 13.30 -0.89
N SER A 22 20.20 14.06 0.10
CA SER A 22 19.01 13.72 0.88
C SER A 22 17.69 13.93 0.12
N VAL A 23 17.68 14.82 -0.87
CA VAL A 23 16.48 15.19 -1.65
C VAL A 23 16.16 14.17 -2.75
N ALA A 24 17.10 13.29 -3.12
CA ALA A 24 16.99 12.42 -4.29
C ALA A 24 16.25 11.08 -4.06
N ARG A 25 15.42 10.95 -3.02
CA ARG A 25 14.53 9.78 -2.90
C ARG A 25 13.28 10.04 -3.74
N GLY A 26 13.27 9.50 -4.96
CA GLY A 26 12.07 9.45 -5.80
C GLY A 26 10.90 8.80 -5.08
N GLN A 27 9.68 9.19 -5.44
CA GLN A 27 8.47 8.55 -4.92
C GLN A 27 8.44 7.08 -5.39
N PRO A 28 8.15 6.12 -4.49
CA PRO A 28 8.05 4.74 -4.90
C PRO A 28 6.80 4.53 -5.77
N ASP A 29 6.91 3.71 -6.81
CA ASP A 29 5.76 3.21 -7.52
C ASP A 29 4.98 2.23 -6.64
N VAL A 30 3.65 2.36 -6.62
CA VAL A 30 2.76 1.51 -5.83
C VAL A 30 1.95 0.62 -6.77
N LEU A 31 2.17 -0.70 -6.68
CA LEU A 31 1.35 -1.71 -7.36
C LEU A 31 0.40 -2.37 -6.37
N LEU A 32 -0.90 -2.07 -6.48
CA LEU A 32 -1.96 -2.74 -5.73
C LEU A 32 -2.50 -3.93 -6.53
N ILE A 33 -2.27 -5.14 -6.05
CA ILE A 33 -2.82 -6.38 -6.63
C ILE A 33 -4.03 -6.81 -5.80
N THR A 34 -5.19 -6.90 -6.43
CA THR A 34 -6.43 -7.42 -5.80
C THR A 34 -6.89 -8.66 -6.56
N ILE A 35 -7.40 -9.66 -5.85
CA ILE A 35 -7.86 -10.93 -6.42
C ILE A 35 -9.30 -11.14 -5.97
N ASP A 36 -10.19 -11.41 -6.92
CA ASP A 36 -11.62 -11.61 -6.64
C ASP A 36 -11.84 -13.00 -6.01
N ASP A 37 -12.69 -13.05 -4.99
CA ASP A 37 -13.12 -14.26 -4.28
C ASP A 37 -12.00 -15.18 -3.74
N LEU A 38 -10.77 -14.67 -3.61
CA LEU A 38 -9.66 -15.43 -3.03
C LEU A 38 -9.80 -15.54 -1.51
N ASN A 39 -9.81 -16.77 -1.02
CA ASN A 39 -9.72 -17.13 0.38
C ASN A 39 -8.26 -17.37 0.82
N ASP A 40 -8.06 -17.81 2.07
CA ASP A 40 -6.75 -18.14 2.66
C ASP A 40 -6.14 -19.46 2.12
N TRP A 41 -6.56 -19.94 0.95
CA TRP A 41 -6.08 -21.20 0.38
C TRP A 41 -4.67 -21.15 -0.21
N VAL A 42 -3.99 -20.02 -0.14
CA VAL A 42 -2.62 -19.87 -0.62
C VAL A 42 -1.61 -20.62 0.25
N GLY A 43 -0.53 -21.11 -0.36
CA GLY A 43 0.49 -21.92 0.31
C GLY A 43 1.08 -21.27 1.56
N VAL A 44 1.38 -19.97 1.50
CA VAL A 44 1.92 -19.21 2.64
C VAL A 44 0.98 -19.15 3.86
N MET A 45 -0.32 -19.37 3.68
CA MET A 45 -1.31 -19.42 4.76
C MET A 45 -1.58 -20.85 5.27
N GLY A 46 -0.84 -21.85 4.77
CA GLY A 46 -1.12 -23.26 5.08
C GLY A 46 -2.41 -23.77 4.43
N GLY A 47 -2.80 -23.16 3.32
CA GLY A 47 -4.06 -23.41 2.62
C GLY A 47 -4.17 -24.78 1.94
N HIS A 48 -5.11 -24.90 0.99
CA HIS A 48 -5.49 -26.18 0.39
C HIS A 48 -4.30 -26.91 -0.27
N PRO A 49 -4.09 -28.23 -0.05
CA PRO A 49 -2.88 -28.95 -0.48
C PRO A 49 -2.67 -29.01 -1.99
N GLN A 50 -3.72 -28.79 -2.78
CA GLN A 50 -3.62 -28.73 -4.24
C GLN A 50 -3.27 -27.34 -4.78
N ALA A 51 -3.39 -26.28 -3.97
CA ALA A 51 -3.08 -24.92 -4.38
C ALA A 51 -1.55 -24.73 -4.42
N LYS A 52 -1.00 -24.61 -5.64
CA LYS A 52 0.43 -24.31 -5.84
C LYS A 52 0.60 -22.83 -6.14
N THR A 53 1.07 -22.06 -5.15
CA THR A 53 1.17 -20.59 -5.25
C THR A 53 2.60 -20.05 -5.11
N PRO A 54 3.61 -20.60 -5.80
CA PRO A 54 5.03 -20.29 -5.54
C PRO A 54 5.38 -18.80 -5.72
N ASN A 55 4.66 -18.08 -6.59
CA ASN A 55 4.87 -16.65 -6.79
C ASN A 55 4.31 -15.79 -5.64
N ILE A 56 3.17 -16.17 -5.06
CA ILE A 56 2.58 -15.51 -3.88
C ILE A 56 3.47 -15.80 -2.66
N ASP A 57 3.91 -17.05 -2.51
CA ASP A 57 4.79 -17.47 -1.42
C ASP A 57 6.12 -16.70 -1.47
N ARG A 58 6.71 -16.56 -2.66
CA ARG A 58 7.92 -15.74 -2.89
C ARG A 58 7.70 -14.24 -2.65
N LEU A 59 6.50 -13.73 -2.91
CA LEU A 59 6.17 -12.33 -2.60
C LEU A 59 6.08 -12.13 -1.09
N ALA A 60 5.38 -13.00 -0.37
CA ALA A 60 5.23 -12.94 1.08
C ALA A 60 6.58 -13.09 1.81
N ALA A 61 7.46 -14.00 1.35
CA ALA A 61 8.79 -14.20 1.94
C ALA A 61 9.73 -12.98 1.83
N ARG A 62 9.45 -12.05 0.90
CA ARG A 62 10.23 -10.81 0.70
C ARG A 62 9.56 -9.59 1.32
N GLY A 63 8.42 -9.75 1.98
CA GLY A 63 7.61 -8.66 2.49
C GLY A 63 7.07 -8.94 3.88
N MET A 64 5.95 -8.30 4.20
CA MET A 64 5.19 -8.50 5.42
C MET A 64 3.91 -9.27 5.11
N LEU A 65 3.65 -10.35 5.85
CA LEU A 65 2.42 -11.13 5.74
C LEU A 65 1.50 -10.78 6.91
N PHE A 66 0.26 -10.39 6.61
CA PHE A 66 -0.80 -10.23 7.59
C PHE A 66 -1.65 -11.50 7.64
N THR A 67 -1.58 -12.24 8.73
CA THR A 67 -2.29 -13.53 8.89
C THR A 67 -3.74 -13.37 9.37
N ASN A 68 -4.14 -12.16 9.76
CA ASN A 68 -5.47 -11.85 10.27
C ASN A 68 -6.01 -10.56 9.65
N ALA A 69 -6.12 -10.53 8.32
CA ALA A 69 -6.69 -9.42 7.57
C ALA A 69 -8.13 -9.74 7.15
N HIS A 70 -9.07 -8.81 7.40
CA HIS A 70 -10.49 -8.99 7.07
C HIS A 70 -10.98 -7.91 6.12
N ALA A 71 -11.81 -8.30 5.16
CA ALA A 71 -12.57 -7.35 4.35
C ALA A 71 -13.62 -6.62 5.21
N ALA A 72 -13.93 -5.37 4.87
CA ALA A 72 -14.97 -4.60 5.54
C ALA A 72 -16.39 -5.14 5.25
N SER A 73 -16.55 -5.97 4.22
CA SER A 73 -17.78 -6.66 3.84
C SER A 73 -17.45 -7.95 3.10
N THR A 74 -18.36 -8.93 3.16
CA THR A 74 -18.28 -10.20 2.42
C THR A 74 -18.78 -10.10 0.97
N THR A 75 -19.20 -8.91 0.54
CA THR A 75 -19.79 -8.66 -0.79
C THR A 75 -18.83 -7.80 -1.62
N CYS A 76 -18.69 -8.12 -2.91
CA CYS A 76 -17.67 -7.55 -3.81
C CYS A 76 -17.69 -6.01 -3.84
N ASN A 77 -18.84 -5.41 -4.13
CA ASN A 77 -18.96 -3.96 -4.30
C ASN A 77 -18.73 -3.19 -2.99
N PRO A 78 -19.41 -3.48 -1.85
CA PRO A 78 -19.08 -2.86 -0.57
C PRO A 78 -17.62 -3.02 -0.14
N SER A 79 -17.02 -4.20 -0.36
CA SER A 79 -15.61 -4.47 -0.02
C SER A 79 -14.66 -3.61 -0.85
N ARG A 80 -14.88 -3.52 -2.17
CA ARG A 80 -14.08 -2.70 -3.09
C ARG A 80 -14.25 -1.21 -2.81
N THR A 81 -15.47 -0.73 -2.58
CA THR A 81 -15.73 0.65 -2.19
C THR A 81 -14.98 1.00 -0.91
N ALA A 82 -15.01 0.13 0.09
CA ALA A 82 -14.29 0.37 1.35
C ALA A 82 -12.77 0.40 1.16
N LEU A 83 -12.22 -0.51 0.35
CA LEU A 83 -10.79 -0.55 0.05
C LEU A 83 -10.32 0.72 -0.71
N MET A 84 -11.11 1.20 -1.66
CA MET A 84 -10.77 2.34 -2.50
C MET A 84 -10.95 3.70 -1.80
N THR A 85 -11.92 3.81 -0.91
CA THR A 85 -12.25 5.08 -0.23
C THR A 85 -11.68 5.18 1.18
N GLY A 86 -11.30 4.05 1.80
CA GLY A 86 -10.94 4.00 3.21
C GLY A 86 -12.12 4.12 4.17
N LEU A 87 -13.36 4.09 3.68
CA LEU A 87 -14.59 4.25 4.46
C LEU A 87 -15.32 2.91 4.63
N ARG A 88 -16.00 2.71 5.77
CA ARG A 88 -16.78 1.49 6.01
C ARG A 88 -18.11 1.53 5.23
N PRO A 89 -18.70 0.37 4.89
CA PRO A 89 -20.06 0.32 4.33
C PRO A 89 -21.10 1.10 5.14
N SER A 90 -20.97 1.12 6.48
CA SER A 90 -21.82 1.91 7.38
C SER A 90 -21.72 3.42 7.19
N THR A 91 -20.64 3.89 6.57
CA THR A 91 -20.39 5.30 6.26
C THR A 91 -20.76 5.61 4.80
N THR A 92 -20.56 4.67 3.87
CA THR A 92 -20.77 4.91 2.43
C THR A 92 -22.17 4.56 1.94
N GLY A 93 -23.00 3.89 2.74
CA GLY A 93 -24.33 3.43 2.30
C GLY A 93 -24.33 2.29 1.27
N VAL A 94 -23.16 1.81 0.85
CA VAL A 94 -23.02 0.74 -0.15
C VAL A 94 -23.01 -0.61 0.55
N TYR A 95 -24.15 -1.31 0.54
CA TYR A 95 -24.32 -2.59 1.25
C TYR A 95 -24.44 -3.82 0.33
N THR A 96 -24.72 -3.62 -0.96
CA THR A 96 -24.94 -4.73 -1.90
C THR A 96 -24.20 -4.55 -3.22
N ASN A 97 -24.07 -5.64 -3.99
CA ASN A 97 -23.52 -5.60 -5.34
C ASN A 97 -24.36 -4.80 -6.33
N ALA A 98 -25.66 -4.62 -6.07
CA ALA A 98 -26.56 -3.89 -6.95
C ALA A 98 -26.50 -2.36 -6.76
N HIS A 99 -25.91 -1.88 -5.67
CA HIS A 99 -25.76 -0.43 -5.45
C HIS A 99 -24.73 0.16 -6.43
N ASP A 100 -25.10 1.20 -7.16
CA ASP A 100 -24.11 1.98 -7.88
C ASP A 100 -23.37 2.90 -6.89
N TRP A 101 -22.15 2.53 -6.55
CA TRP A 101 -21.33 3.26 -5.58
C TRP A 101 -20.90 4.64 -6.09
N ARG A 102 -20.99 4.92 -7.41
CA ARG A 102 -20.63 6.23 -7.98
C ARG A 102 -21.63 7.32 -7.66
N VAL A 103 -22.87 6.92 -7.38
CA VAL A 103 -23.97 7.85 -7.04
C VAL A 103 -24.25 7.88 -5.54
N ALA A 104 -23.47 7.18 -4.72
CA ALA A 104 -23.60 7.23 -3.27
C ALA A 104 -23.31 8.67 -2.78
N GLU A 105 -24.33 9.32 -2.23
CA GLU A 105 -24.27 10.72 -1.79
C GLU A 105 -23.18 10.92 -0.73
N GLU A 106 -22.98 9.92 0.12
CA GLU A 106 -21.98 9.93 1.19
C GLU A 106 -20.53 9.94 0.66
N LEU A 107 -20.32 9.66 -0.63
CA LEU A 107 -19.01 9.71 -1.30
C LEU A 107 -18.81 10.99 -2.13
N GLN A 108 -19.81 11.87 -2.26
CA GLN A 108 -19.77 13.03 -3.17
C GLN A 108 -19.14 14.29 -2.55
N GLY A 109 -18.93 14.31 -1.23
CA GLY A 109 -18.27 15.43 -0.53
C GLY A 109 -19.18 16.62 -0.30
#